data_AF-A0A538U7F0-F1
#
_entry.id   AF-A0A538U7F0-F1
#
_cell.length_a   1.000
_cell.length_b   1.000
_cell.length_c   1.000
_cell.angle_alpha   90.00
_cell.angle_beta   90.00
_cell.angle_gamma   90.00
#
_symmetry.space_group_name_H-M   'P 1'
#
loop_
_entity.id
_entity.type
_entity.pdbx_description
1 polymer ?
#
loop_
_entity_poly.entity_id
_entity_poly.type
_entity_poly.pdbx_seq_one_letter_code
_entity_poly.pdbx_strand_id
1 'polypeptide(L)'
;DAGIRTLLDCREQPRYRADSGRPGSGNNRTGRDGEDLVVGVPPGTVVQDEQGAVLADLVEPGERYLGARGGRGGRGNARFATATNQAPRRAQDGEAGEER
;
A
#
# COMPACT_ATOMS: atom_id res chain seq x y z
N ASP A 1 4.99 -9.85 15.67
CA ASP A 1 6.03 -9.60 16.68
C ASP A 1 5.56 -10.23 17.99
N ALA A 2 6.35 -11.10 18.61
CA ALA A 2 5.91 -11.88 19.78
C ALA A 2 5.83 -11.04 21.08
N GLY A 3 6.31 -9.79 21.04
CA GLY A 3 6.28 -8.88 22.19
C GLY A 3 4.96 -8.12 22.40
N ILE A 4 4.09 -8.07 21.39
CA ILE A 4 2.83 -7.30 21.44
C ILE A 4 1.77 -8.15 22.14
N ARG A 5 1.20 -7.60 23.22
CA ARG A 5 0.24 -8.32 24.08
C ARG A 5 -1.16 -7.72 24.08
N THR A 6 -1.34 -6.50 23.54
CA THR A 6 -2.61 -5.78 23.55
C THR A 6 -2.88 -5.13 22.19
N LEU A 7 -4.14 -4.82 21.91
CA LEU A 7 -4.58 -4.02 20.76
C LEU A 7 -4.74 -2.53 21.11
N LEU A 8 -4.10 -2.07 22.19
CA LEU A 8 -4.25 -0.69 22.67
C LEU A 8 -3.80 0.31 21.61
N ASP A 9 -2.70 0.04 20.92
CA ASP A 9 -2.18 0.91 19.86
C ASP A 9 -3.17 1.07 18.71
N CYS A 10 -3.87 -0.02 18.32
CA CYS A 10 -4.92 0.03 17.31
C CYS A 10 -6.15 0.82 17.76
N ARG A 11 -6.42 0.86 19.06
CA ARG A 11 -7.53 1.65 19.63
C ARG A 11 -7.18 3.15 19.67
N GLU A 12 -5.98 3.50 20.09
CA GLU A 12 -5.54 4.89 20.20
C GLU A 12 -5.23 5.51 18.82
N GLN A 13 -4.73 4.69 17.87
CA GLN A 13 -4.49 5.08 16.49
C GLN A 13 -5.36 4.24 15.52
N PRO A 14 -6.63 4.61 15.30
CA PRO A 14 -7.55 3.83 14.47
C PRO A 14 -7.29 3.96 12.96
N ARG A 15 -6.41 4.87 12.54
CA ARG A 15 -6.11 5.12 11.13
C ARG A 15 -4.63 4.90 10.84
N TYR A 16 -4.36 3.96 9.96
CA TYR A 16 -3.03 3.63 9.47
C TYR A 16 -2.95 3.98 7.98
N ARG A 17 -1.96 4.80 7.61
CA ARG A 17 -1.74 5.21 6.22
C ARG A 17 -0.30 4.92 5.84
N ALA A 18 -0.12 4.03 4.87
CA ALA A 18 1.20 3.74 4.31
C ALA A 18 1.75 4.92 3.49
N ASP A 19 3.06 4.92 3.28
CA ASP A 19 3.73 5.97 2.54
C ASP A 19 3.33 5.95 1.07
N SER A 20 3.25 7.13 0.45
CA SER A 20 3.00 7.24 -0.99
C SER A 20 4.29 7.02 -1.80
N GLY A 21 4.16 6.40 -2.96
CA GLY A 21 5.22 6.36 -3.95
C GLY A 21 5.63 7.75 -4.41
N ARG A 22 6.88 7.91 -4.87
CA ARG A 22 7.37 9.17 -5.41
C ARG A 22 7.05 9.30 -6.90
N PRO A 23 6.86 10.53 -7.41
CA PRO A 23 6.72 10.73 -8.84
C PRO A 23 8.02 10.38 -9.58
N GLY A 24 7.87 9.97 -10.84
CA GLY A 24 9.00 9.94 -11.77
C GLY A 24 9.54 11.34 -12.03
N SER A 25 10.73 11.41 -12.63
CA SER A 25 11.34 12.68 -13.02
C SER A 25 11.97 12.60 -14.40
N GLY A 26 12.43 13.75 -14.91
CA GLY A 26 13.13 13.84 -16.19
C GLY A 26 14.31 12.86 -16.30
N ASN A 27 14.76 12.64 -17.54
CA ASN A 27 15.79 11.65 -17.90
C ASN A 27 15.36 10.20 -17.65
N ASN A 28 14.08 9.88 -17.90
CA ASN A 28 13.52 8.53 -17.75
C ASN A 28 13.75 7.91 -16.35
N ARG A 29 13.74 8.75 -15.31
CA ARG A 29 13.93 8.29 -13.93
C ARG A 29 12.58 7.92 -13.31
N THR A 30 12.40 6.65 -13.00
CA THR A 30 11.22 6.16 -12.25
C THR A 30 11.30 6.62 -10.79
N GLY A 31 10.16 7.00 -10.21
CA GLY A 31 10.08 7.30 -8.78
C GLY A 31 10.17 6.03 -7.94
N ARG A 32 10.57 6.18 -6.67
CA ARG A 32 10.61 5.04 -5.73
C ARG A 32 9.21 4.66 -5.27
N ASP A 33 9.02 3.40 -4.92
CA ASP A 33 7.80 2.94 -4.26
C ASP A 33 7.68 3.51 -2.84
N GLY A 34 6.46 3.54 -2.31
CA GLY A 34 6.20 3.88 -0.92
C GLY A 34 6.64 2.73 0.00
N GLU A 35 6.95 3.04 1.26
CA GLU A 35 7.27 2.02 2.24
C GLU A 35 5.99 1.38 2.78
N ASP A 36 6.01 0.06 2.93
CA ASP A 36 4.91 -0.68 3.55
C ASP A 36 4.78 -0.29 5.02
N LEU A 37 3.55 -0.04 5.47
CA LEU A 37 3.24 0.16 6.88
C LEU A 37 2.83 -1.16 7.51
N VAL A 38 3.64 -1.66 8.44
CA VAL A 38 3.36 -2.88 9.20
C VAL A 38 2.71 -2.51 10.52
N VAL A 39 1.46 -2.94 10.72
CA VAL A 39 0.75 -2.83 12.00
C VAL A 39 0.96 -4.12 12.79
N GLY A 40 1.61 -4.02 13.95
CA GLY A 40 1.84 -5.15 14.82
C GLY A 40 0.60 -5.46 15.67
N VAL A 41 0.22 -6.74 15.73
CA VAL A 41 -0.90 -7.23 16.55
C VAL A 41 -0.46 -8.43 17.41
N PRO A 42 -1.13 -8.70 18.53
CA PRO A 42 -0.90 -9.92 19.31
C PRO A 42 -1.22 -11.20 18.52
N PRO A 43 -0.55 -12.33 18.81
CA PRO A 43 -0.99 -13.64 18.31
C PRO A 43 -2.44 -13.96 18.73
N GLY A 44 -3.19 -14.61 17.85
CA GLY A 44 -4.62 -14.90 18.01
C GLY A 44 -5.54 -13.73 17.64
N THR A 45 -5.06 -12.78 16.84
CA THR A 45 -5.87 -11.63 16.38
C THR A 45 -6.67 -11.99 15.13
N VAL A 46 -7.99 -11.83 15.18
CA VAL A 46 -8.87 -11.98 14.04
C VAL A 46 -9.08 -10.62 13.36
N VAL A 47 -8.83 -10.56 12.06
CA VAL A 47 -9.08 -9.38 11.21
C VAL A 47 -10.44 -9.52 10.55
N GLN A 48 -11.29 -8.50 10.68
CA GLN A 48 -12.64 -8.47 10.12
C GLN A 48 -12.85 -7.21 9.29
N ASP A 49 -13.76 -7.26 8.32
CA ASP A 49 -14.26 -6.05 7.65
C ASP A 49 -15.35 -5.34 8.49
N GLU A 50 -15.80 -4.19 8.02
CA GLU A 50 -16.86 -3.41 8.68
C GLU A 50 -18.20 -4.16 8.79
N GLN A 51 -18.41 -5.17 7.94
CA GLN A 51 -19.60 -6.03 7.93
C GLN A 51 -19.45 -7.24 8.87
N GLY A 52 -18.28 -7.41 9.50
CA GLY A 52 -17.97 -8.50 10.42
C GLY A 52 -17.52 -9.79 9.73
N ALA A 53 -17.27 -9.78 8.42
CA ALA A 53 -16.72 -10.94 7.73
C ALA A 53 -15.25 -11.12 8.11
N VAL A 54 -14.88 -12.35 8.46
CA VAL A 54 -13.50 -12.69 8.84
C VAL A 54 -12.62 -12.71 7.59
N LEU A 55 -11.59 -11.87 7.60
CA LEU A 55 -10.64 -11.70 6.51
C LEU A 55 -9.37 -12.52 6.72
N ALA A 56 -8.91 -12.60 7.97
CA ALA A 56 -7.75 -13.36 8.37
C ALA A 56 -7.80 -13.69 9.86
N ASP A 57 -7.14 -14.78 10.23
CA ASP A 57 -6.87 -15.15 11.62
C ASP A 57 -5.34 -15.28 11.77
N LEU A 58 -4.75 -14.44 12.62
CA LEU A 58 -3.30 -14.32 12.81
C LEU A 58 -2.90 -15.02 14.10
N VAL A 59 -2.76 -16.34 14.03
CA VAL A 59 -2.56 -17.23 15.18
C VAL A 59 -1.08 -17.35 15.51
N GLU A 60 -0.22 -17.48 14.49
CA GLU A 60 1.20 -17.74 14.69
C GLU A 60 2.05 -16.45 14.61
N PRO A 61 3.11 -16.33 15.44
CA PRO A 61 4.03 -15.21 15.34
C PRO A 61 4.70 -15.14 13.97
N GLY A 62 4.55 -13.99 13.30
CA GLY A 62 5.19 -13.72 12.00
C GLY A 62 4.25 -13.86 10.82
N GLU A 63 3.03 -14.35 11.03
CA GLU A 63 1.96 -14.28 10.03
C GLU A 63 1.67 -12.84 9.65
N ARG A 64 1.36 -12.64 8.36
CA ARG A 64 1.07 -11.33 7.78
C ARG A 64 -0.17 -11.42 6.94
N TYR A 65 -1.03 -10.43 7.10
CA TYR A 65 -2.18 -10.19 6.24
C TYR A 65 -1.99 -8.88 5.49
N LEU A 66 -2.23 -8.91 4.17
CA LEU A 66 -2.28 -7.68 3.38
C LEU A 66 -3.63 -7.01 3.62
N GLY A 67 -3.65 -6.03 4.52
CA GLY A 67 -4.88 -5.29 4.86
C GLY A 67 -5.37 -4.42 3.71
N ALA A 68 -4.49 -3.58 3.16
CA ALA A 68 -4.79 -2.69 2.06
C ALA A 68 -3.62 -2.64 1.08
N ARG A 69 -3.89 -2.83 -0.21
CA ARG A 69 -2.86 -2.78 -1.25
C ARG A 69 -2.55 -1.33 -1.65
N GLY A 70 -1.25 -1.02 -1.75
CA GLY A 70 -0.80 0.24 -2.34
C GLY A 70 -1.22 0.40 -3.81
N GLY A 71 -1.51 1.64 -4.21
CA GLY A 71 -1.89 1.97 -5.57
C GLY A 71 -0.72 1.81 -6.55
N ARG A 72 -1.04 1.51 -7.81
CA ARG A 72 -0.02 1.36 -8.85
C ARG A 72 0.61 2.71 -9.22
N GLY A 73 1.93 2.74 -9.37
CA GLY A 73 2.64 3.90 -9.90
C GLY A 73 2.20 4.31 -11.31
N GLY A 74 2.13 5.62 -11.54
CA GLY A 74 1.77 6.20 -12.83
C GLY A 74 2.79 5.92 -13.93
N ARG A 75 2.39 6.18 -15.19
CA ARG A 75 3.26 5.98 -16.37
C ARG A 75 3.72 7.33 -16.92
N GLY A 76 5.03 7.53 -16.99
CA GLY A 76 5.63 8.70 -17.64
C GLY A 76 5.39 8.72 -19.16
N ASN A 77 5.59 9.88 -19.78
CA ASN A 77 5.35 10.09 -21.21
C ASN A 77 6.11 9.13 -22.13
N ALA A 78 7.32 8.71 -21.75
CA ALA A 78 8.12 7.74 -22.49
C ALA A 78 7.38 6.41 -22.75
N ARG A 79 6.43 6.00 -21.88
CA ARG A 79 5.60 4.80 -22.09
C ARG A 79 4.54 4.97 -23.18
N PHE A 80 4.29 6.19 -23.64
CA PHE A 80 3.29 6.51 -24.66
C PHE A 80 3.90 6.87 -26.02
N ALA A 81 5.22 6.81 -26.17
CA ALA A 81 5.88 7.08 -27.44
C ALA A 81 5.55 5.98 -28.45
N THR A 82 5.21 6.38 -29.67
CA THR A 82 4.95 5.48 -30.80
C THR A 82 5.70 5.97 -32.04
N ALA A 83 5.79 5.14 -33.09
CA ALA A 83 6.44 5.51 -34.35
C ALA A 83 5.94 6.86 -34.93
N THR A 84 4.65 7.14 -34.77
CA THR A 84 3.97 8.35 -35.24
C THR A 84 3.86 9.46 -34.19
N ASN A 85 4.19 9.19 -32.93
CA ASN A 85 4.16 10.17 -31.84
C ASN A 85 5.40 10.03 -30.95
N GLN A 86 6.50 10.64 -31.41
CA GLN A 86 7.82 10.52 -30.77
C GLN A 86 7.97 11.38 -29.50
N ALA A 87 7.18 12.45 -29.37
CA ALA A 87 7.25 13.40 -28.24
C ALA A 87 5.89 13.57 -27.54
N PRO A 88 5.37 12.50 -26.90
CA PRO A 88 4.09 12.55 -26.19
C PRO A 88 4.14 13.55 -25.02
N ARG A 89 3.06 14.34 -24.89
CA ARG A 89 2.87 15.34 -23.81
C ARG A 89 1.93 14.87 -22.70
N ARG A 90 1.56 13.59 -22.69
CA ARG A 90 0.69 12.99 -21.68
C ARG A 90 1.45 12.03 -20.77
N ALA A 91 1.00 11.93 -19.53
CA ALA A 91 1.39 10.92 -18.56
C ALA A 91 0.12 10.32 -17.94
N GLN A 92 0.26 9.18 -17.28
CA GLN A 92 -0.79 8.57 -16.47
C GLN A 92 -0.43 8.79 -15.00
N ASP A 93 -1.38 9.27 -14.22
CA ASP A 93 -1.24 9.43 -12.77
C ASP A 93 -1.16 8.07 -12.05
N GLY A 94 -0.67 8.08 -10.81
CA GLY A 94 -0.75 6.90 -9.95
C GLY A 94 -2.19 6.54 -9.62
N GLU A 95 -2.45 5.25 -9.45
CA GLU A 95 -3.73 4.75 -8.96
C GLU A 95 -3.81 4.97 -7.44
N ALA A 96 -5.03 5.16 -6.92
CA ALA A 96 -5.25 5.22 -5.48
C ALA A 96 -4.96 3.85 -4.85
N GLY A 97 -4.43 3.85 -3.63
CA GLY A 97 -4.37 2.63 -2.82
C GLY A 97 -5.76 2.22 -2.35
N GLU A 98 -5.89 0.97 -1.94
CA GLU A 98 -7.10 0.47 -1.28
C GLU A 98 -7.27 1.15 0.08
N GLU A 99 -8.51 1.42 0.46
CA GLU A 99 -8.91 1.92 1.78
C GLU A 99 -10.03 1.01 2.28
N ARG A 100 -9.95 0.60 3.56
CA ARG A 100 -10.92 -0.26 4.22
C ARG A 100 -10.82 -0.16 5.73
#